data_AF-A0A5B0RKV4-F1
#
_entry.id   AF-A0A5B0RKV4-F1
#
_cell.length_a   1.000
_cell.length_b   1.000
_cell.length_c   1.000
_cell.angle_alpha   90.00
_cell.angle_beta   90.00
_cell.angle_gamma   90.00
#
_symmetry.space_group_name_H-M   'P 1'
#
loop_
_entity.id
_entity.type
_entity.pdbx_description
1 polymer ?
#
loop_
_entity_poly.entity_id
_entity_poly.type
_entity_poly.pdbx_seq_one_letter_code
_entity_poly.pdbx_strand_id
1 'polypeptide(L)'
;MDRLTILQNMLTTQSAVIASSTQYQLATLQGGTAIIQEQLRQEEEEAARPKKHGGSRKGRSANIRRDFEAGYARLYQDYFSETPLYNNYLFRRRFRMH
;
A
#
# COMPACT_ATOMS: atom_id res chain seq x y z
N MET A 1 56.67 38.04 17.66
CA MET A 1 55.70 37.00 17.30
C MET A 1 56.48 35.70 17.14
N ASP A 2 56.25 34.77 18.05
CA ASP A 2 57.05 33.54 18.13
C ASP A 2 56.64 32.53 17.05
N ARG A 3 57.61 31.89 16.39
CA ARG A 3 57.31 30.87 15.35
C ARG A 3 56.42 29.73 15.85
N LEU A 4 56.54 29.38 17.14
CA LEU A 4 55.77 28.31 17.75
C LEU A 4 54.27 28.64 17.86
N THR A 5 53.92 29.90 18.12
CA THR A 5 52.52 30.32 18.21
C THR A 5 51.86 30.35 16.83
N ILE A 6 52.61 30.72 15.78
CA ILE A 6 52.13 30.68 14.40
C ILE A 6 51.82 29.23 13.96
N LEU A 7 52.70 28.29 14.30
CA LEU A 7 52.48 26.87 13.97
C LEU A 7 51.31 26.25 14.74
N GLN A 8 51.15 26.59 16.02
CA GLN A 8 49.99 26.17 16.81
C GLN A 8 48.68 26.73 16.25
N ASN A 9 48.65 28.01 15.87
CA ASN A 9 47.49 28.63 15.24
C ASN A 9 47.16 27.98 13.89
N MET A 10 48.17 27.60 13.10
CA MET A 10 47.96 26.89 11.84
C MET A 10 47.43 25.46 12.04
N LEU A 11 47.92 24.74 13.04
CA LEU A 11 47.48 23.37 13.34
C LEU A 11 46.06 23.34 13.91
N THR A 12 45.74 24.27 14.81
CA THR A 12 44.40 24.40 15.40
C THR A 12 43.36 24.84 14.37
N THR A 13 43.71 25.76 13.46
CA THR A 13 42.83 26.15 12.36
C THR A 13 42.57 24.98 11.40
N GLN A 14 43.59 24.16 11.10
CA GLN A 14 43.43 22.99 10.24
C GLN A 14 42.56 21.89 10.88
N SER A 15 42.68 21.65 12.19
CA SER A 15 41.87 20.63 12.87
C SER A 15 40.40 21.03 12.99
N ALA A 16 40.10 22.31 13.19
CA ALA A 16 38.72 22.82 13.24
C ALA A 16 37.98 22.66 11.90
N VAL A 17 38.67 22.89 10.77
CA VAL A 17 38.10 22.69 9.42
C VAL A 17 37.77 21.22 9.19
N ILE A 18 38.63 20.29 9.59
CA ILE A 18 38.40 18.83 9.47
C ILE A 18 37.30 18.35 10.41
N ALA A 19 37.20 18.89 11.64
CA ALA A 19 36.14 18.54 12.58
C ALA A 19 34.77 19.07 12.13
N SER A 20 34.73 20.23 11.44
CA SER A 20 33.49 20.77 10.91
C SER A 20 32.93 19.93 9.76
N SER A 21 33.78 19.33 8.92
CA SER A 21 33.33 18.52 7.77
C SER A 21 32.64 17.22 8.19
N THR A 22 33.07 16.60 9.30
CA THR A 22 32.42 15.38 9.84
C THR A 22 31.10 15.68 10.54
N GLN A 23 30.96 16.84 11.20
CA GLN A 23 29.71 17.23 11.86
C GLN A 23 28.59 17.55 10.87
N TYR A 24 28.89 18.23 9.76
CA TYR A 24 27.89 18.46 8.70
C TYR A 24 27.47 17.17 8.00
N GLN A 25 28.39 16.23 7.79
CA GLN A 25 28.10 14.93 7.18
C GLN A 25 27.27 14.03 8.10
N LEU A 26 27.57 14.00 9.41
CA LEU A 26 26.81 13.22 10.39
C LEU A 26 25.40 13.80 10.64
N ALA A 27 25.25 15.12 10.64
CA ALA A 27 23.94 15.77 10.79
C ALA A 27 23.03 15.56 9.57
N THR A 28 23.57 15.60 8.34
CA THR A 28 22.80 15.30 7.12
C THR A 28 22.50 13.81 7.00
N LEU A 29 23.39 12.93 7.44
CA LEU A 29 23.14 11.50 7.54
C LEU A 29 22.07 11.17 8.59
N GLN A 30 22.12 11.76 9.79
CA GLN A 30 21.11 11.52 10.83
C GLN A 30 19.72 12.04 10.45
N GLY A 31 19.64 13.21 9.80
CA GLY A 31 18.37 13.75 9.30
C GLY A 31 17.83 12.96 8.11
N GLY A 32 18.71 12.59 7.16
CA GLY A 32 18.33 11.83 5.97
C GLY A 32 17.94 10.38 6.28
N THR A 33 18.65 9.70 7.19
CA THR A 33 18.30 8.34 7.60
C THR A 33 17.00 8.29 8.40
N ALA A 34 16.72 9.30 9.23
CA ALA A 34 15.46 9.40 9.95
C ALA A 34 14.27 9.58 8.98
N ILE A 35 14.41 10.39 7.93
CA ILE A 35 13.37 10.55 6.90
C ILE A 35 13.14 9.24 6.14
N ILE A 36 14.21 8.57 5.71
CA ILE A 36 14.11 7.29 4.99
C ILE A 36 13.46 6.23 5.89
N GLN A 37 13.86 6.16 7.16
CA GLN A 37 13.30 5.20 8.09
C GLN A 37 11.83 5.48 8.41
N GLU A 38 11.42 6.75 8.46
CA GLU A 38 10.03 7.14 8.62
C GLU A 38 9.19 6.80 7.37
N GLN A 39 9.73 7.00 6.16
CA GLN A 39 9.05 6.62 4.92
C GLN A 39 8.82 5.12 4.82
N LEU A 40 9.83 4.30 5.14
CA LEU A 40 9.70 2.84 5.12
C LEU A 40 8.66 2.34 6.13
N ARG A 41 8.59 2.95 7.32
CA ARG A 41 7.55 2.63 8.32
C ARG A 41 6.16 2.96 7.82
N GLN A 42 5.98 4.10 7.17
CA GLN A 42 4.68 4.51 6.61
C GLN A 42 4.24 3.56 5.48
N GLU A 43 5.16 3.14 4.62
CA GLU A 43 4.87 2.16 3.56
C GLU A 43 4.51 0.77 4.12
N GLU A 44 5.22 0.28 5.14
CA GLU A 44 4.90 -0.96 5.84
C GLU A 44 3.53 -0.88 6.53
N GLU A 45 3.25 0.22 7.21
CA GLU A 45 1.95 0.47 7.83
C GLU A 45 0.84 0.50 6.80
N GLU A 46 1.04 1.17 5.65
CA GLU A 46 0.07 1.26 4.57
C GLU A 46 -0.18 -0.09 3.89
N ALA A 47 0.89 -0.88 3.67
CA ALA A 47 0.81 -2.23 3.14
C ALA A 47 0.11 -3.20 4.11
N ALA A 48 0.27 -2.99 5.42
CA ALA A 48 -0.42 -3.74 6.46
C ALA A 48 -1.89 -3.34 6.62
N ARG A 49 -2.33 -2.21 6.05
CA ARG A 49 -3.75 -1.82 6.11
C ARG A 49 -4.59 -2.81 5.31
N PRO A 50 -5.68 -3.35 5.88
CA PRO A 50 -6.59 -4.19 5.13
C PRO A 50 -7.17 -3.39 3.95
N LYS A 51 -7.00 -3.92 2.73
CA LYS A 51 -7.56 -3.30 1.52
C LYS A 51 -9.07 -3.18 1.69
N LYS A 52 -9.60 -1.94 1.71
CA LYS A 52 -11.05 -1.71 1.70
C LYS A 52 -11.62 -2.18 0.36
N HIS A 53 -12.30 -3.33 0.36
CA HIS A 53 -13.11 -3.75 -0.77
C HIS A 53 -14.24 -2.73 -0.98
N GLY A 54 -14.27 -2.11 -2.16
CA GLY A 54 -15.21 -1.04 -2.46
C GLY A 54 -16.62 -1.57 -2.71
N GLY A 55 -17.61 -1.00 -2.01
CA GLY A 55 -19.03 -1.13 -2.34
C GLY A 55 -19.48 -0.11 -3.40
N SER A 56 -20.79 0.04 -3.55
CA SER A 56 -21.35 1.10 -4.41
C SER A 56 -20.90 2.47 -3.91
N ARG A 57 -20.19 3.23 -4.76
CA ARG A 57 -19.71 4.59 -4.46
C ARG A 57 -20.76 5.61 -4.89
N LYS A 58 -20.97 6.65 -4.08
CA LYS A 58 -21.78 7.82 -4.46
C LYS A 58 -21.26 8.39 -5.79
N GLY A 59 -22.13 8.57 -6.78
CA GLY A 59 -21.78 9.04 -8.13
C GLY A 59 -21.59 7.93 -9.18
N ARG A 60 -21.61 6.65 -8.78
CA ARG A 60 -21.73 5.54 -9.74
C ARG A 60 -23.18 5.43 -10.21
N SER A 61 -23.40 5.00 -11.45
CA SER A 61 -24.74 4.81 -11.99
C SER A 61 -25.55 3.84 -11.13
N ALA A 62 -26.86 4.11 -11.01
CA ALA A 62 -27.78 3.21 -10.33
C ALA A 62 -27.78 1.83 -11.01
N ASN A 63 -28.08 0.79 -10.22
CA ASN A 63 -28.30 -0.53 -10.79
C ASN A 63 -29.47 -0.49 -11.79
N ILE A 64 -29.20 -0.90 -13.02
CA ILE A 64 -30.21 -1.05 -14.07
C ILE A 64 -31.09 -2.24 -13.69
N ARG A 65 -32.42 -2.12 -13.87
CA ARG A 65 -33.35 -3.25 -13.72
C ARG A 65 -33.12 -4.23 -14.86
N ARG A 66 -32.53 -5.39 -14.55
CA ARG A 66 -32.20 -6.47 -15.51
C ARG A 66 -33.20 -7.62 -15.46
N ASP A 67 -34.49 -7.32 -15.30
CA ASP A 67 -35.57 -8.32 -15.17
C ASP A 67 -35.21 -9.47 -14.21
N PHE A 68 -34.73 -9.09 -13.02
CA PHE A 68 -34.25 -10.01 -12.00
C PHE A 68 -35.28 -11.10 -11.68
N GLU A 69 -36.55 -10.71 -11.58
CA GLU A 69 -37.66 -11.62 -11.29
C GLU A 69 -37.85 -12.69 -12.37
N ALA A 70 -37.80 -12.30 -13.64
CA ALA A 70 -37.91 -13.25 -14.76
C ALA A 70 -36.69 -14.19 -14.82
N GLY A 71 -35.50 -13.67 -14.55
CA GLY A 71 -34.29 -14.48 -14.43
C GLY A 71 -34.36 -15.49 -13.28
N TYR A 72 -34.85 -15.05 -12.13
CA TYR A 72 -35.05 -15.88 -10.94
C TYR A 72 -36.07 -17.00 -11.20
N ALA A 73 -37.24 -16.66 -11.75
CA ALA A 73 -38.28 -17.63 -12.06
C ALA A 73 -37.78 -18.74 -13.01
N ARG A 74 -37.00 -18.36 -14.04
CA ARG A 74 -36.42 -19.33 -14.97
C ARG A 74 -35.40 -20.24 -14.29
N LEU A 75 -34.52 -19.67 -13.47
CA LEU A 75 -33.52 -20.43 -12.71
C LEU A 75 -34.18 -21.41 -11.73
N TYR A 76 -35.27 -21.00 -11.08
CA TYR A 76 -36.07 -21.86 -10.22
C TYR A 76 -36.71 -23.00 -11.02
N GLN A 77 -37.40 -22.69 -12.11
CA GLN A 77 -38.06 -23.70 -12.93
C GLN A 77 -37.08 -24.75 -13.47
N ASP A 78 -35.92 -24.30 -13.94
CA ASP A 78 -34.90 -25.15 -14.56
C ASP A 78 -34.25 -26.14 -13.58
N TYR A 79 -34.05 -25.75 -12.31
CA TYR A 79 -33.18 -26.49 -11.38
C TYR A 79 -33.79 -26.84 -10.02
N PHE A 80 -34.81 -26.11 -9.55
CA PHE A 80 -35.30 -26.16 -8.17
C PHE A 80 -36.80 -26.43 -8.05
N SER A 81 -37.54 -26.48 -9.16
CA SER A 81 -38.96 -26.87 -9.15
C SER A 81 -39.12 -28.34 -8.75
N GLU A 82 -40.35 -28.75 -8.42
CA GLU A 82 -40.66 -30.14 -8.05
C GLU A 82 -40.28 -31.14 -9.16
N THR A 83 -40.42 -30.72 -10.42
CA THR A 83 -40.01 -31.46 -11.61
C THR A 83 -39.03 -30.60 -12.43
N PRO A 84 -37.75 -30.52 -12.03
CA PRO A 84 -36.79 -29.62 -12.67
C PRO A 84 -36.46 -30.11 -14.07
N LEU A 85 -36.26 -29.16 -15.00
CA LEU A 85 -35.92 -29.46 -16.39
C LEU A 85 -34.53 -30.11 -16.50
N TYR A 86 -33.61 -29.74 -15.61
CA TYR A 86 -32.24 -30.25 -15.57
C TYR A 86 -31.91 -30.86 -14.21
N ASN A 87 -31.11 -31.92 -14.25
CA ASN A 87 -30.63 -32.56 -13.02
C ASN A 87 -29.62 -31.69 -12.25
N ASN A 88 -29.39 -32.04 -10.98
CA ASN A 88 -28.47 -31.33 -10.10
C ASN A 88 -27.01 -31.35 -10.62
N TYR A 89 -26.59 -32.41 -11.30
CA TYR A 89 -25.25 -32.50 -11.89
C TYR A 89 -25.01 -31.39 -12.93
N LEU A 90 -26.00 -31.11 -13.79
CA LEU A 90 -25.92 -30.04 -14.78
C LEU A 90 -25.89 -28.65 -14.12
N PHE A 91 -26.65 -28.45 -13.04
CA PHE A 91 -26.58 -27.21 -12.24
C PHE A 91 -25.15 -26.97 -11.74
N ARG A 92 -24.55 -27.94 -11.05
CA ARG A 92 -23.19 -27.84 -10.52
C ARG A 92 -22.17 -27.59 -11.62
N ARG A 93 -22.29 -28.26 -12.77
CA ARG A 93 -21.41 -28.05 -13.93
C ARG A 93 -21.55 -26.64 -14.50
N ARG A 94 -22.79 -26.15 -14.72
CA ARG A 94 -23.06 -24.83 -15.31
C ARG A 94 -22.57 -23.69 -14.42
N PHE A 95 -22.81 -23.79 -13.12
CA PHE A 95 -22.41 -22.77 -12.13
C PHE A 95 -21.02 -23.03 -11.54
N ARG A 96 -20.29 -24.02 -12.05
CA ARG A 96 -18.94 -24.39 -11.63
C ARG A 96 -18.85 -24.56 -10.10
N MET A 97 -19.84 -25.25 -9.53
CA MET A 97 -19.85 -25.64 -8.12
C MET A 97 -19.09 -26.95 -7.95
N HIS A 98 -17.82 -26.83 -7.53
CA HIS A 98 -16.94 -27.95 -7.20
C HIS A 98 -17.41 -28.59 -5.90
#